data_AF-M5BZ57-F1
#
_entry.id   AF-M5BZ57-F1
#
_cell.length_a   1.000
_cell.length_b   1.000
_cell.length_c   1.000
_cell.angle_alpha   90.00
_cell.angle_beta   90.00
_cell.angle_gamma   90.00
#
_symmetry.space_group_name_H-M   'P 1'
#
loop_
_entity.id
_entity.type
_entity.pdbx_description
1 polymer ?
#
loop_
_entity_poly.entity_id
_entity_poly.type
_entity_poly.pdbx_seq_one_letter_code
_entity_poly.pdbx_strand_id
1 'polypeptide(L)'
;MIIVHSHREATDGLKESCLSIKAMTRDIHAPDVGESVQIGQQTNVFTVALSDELIASVKMSRFEDNEIGFVHGRVTGNANSTVPTLDPTMPISSNGDSENLPASDVRPVLSLPRSTMIGDLRLTALKTRLGVLGIAAEFIGEGVLVCGTRTSGSLDDAVAVRKTARGQVVVEGSISDVYYTVRREVYDLHALVAA
;
A
#
# COMPACT_ATOMS: atom_id res chain seq x y z
N MET A 1 4.33 -11.79 -24.31
CA MET A 1 4.91 -12.01 -25.65
C MET A 1 4.63 -13.46 -26.04
N ILE A 2 4.19 -13.71 -27.28
CA ILE A 2 3.95 -15.07 -27.77
C ILE A 2 4.95 -15.33 -28.91
N ILE A 3 5.71 -16.41 -28.80
CA ILE A 3 6.63 -16.88 -29.84
C ILE A 3 5.92 -17.98 -30.61
N VAL A 4 5.77 -17.81 -31.93
CA VAL A 4 5.11 -18.78 -32.81
C VAL A 4 5.99 -19.07 -34.03
N HIS A 5 5.80 -20.25 -34.62
CA HIS A 5 6.40 -20.66 -35.90
C HIS A 5 7.94 -20.57 -35.93
N SER A 6 8.60 -21.24 -34.98
CA SER A 6 10.07 -21.36 -34.94
C SER A 6 10.49 -22.77 -34.54
N HIS A 7 11.71 -23.17 -34.92
CA HIS A 7 12.32 -24.40 -34.43
C HIS A 7 12.54 -24.32 -32.92
N ARG A 8 12.36 -25.45 -32.22
CA ARG A 8 12.39 -25.52 -30.75
C ARG A 8 13.64 -24.88 -30.14
N GLU A 9 14.79 -25.15 -30.74
CA GLU A 9 16.09 -24.61 -30.31
C GLU A 9 16.17 -23.07 -30.44
N ALA A 10 15.60 -22.51 -31.50
CA ALA A 10 15.55 -21.06 -31.70
C ALA A 10 14.53 -20.39 -30.76
N THR A 11 13.40 -21.04 -30.51
CA THR A 11 12.37 -20.58 -29.57
C THR A 11 12.91 -20.53 -28.14
N ASP A 12 13.62 -21.58 -27.72
CA ASP A 12 14.23 -21.66 -26.38
C ASP A 12 15.33 -20.61 -26.21
N GLY A 13 16.21 -20.45 -27.20
CA GLY A 13 17.26 -19.43 -27.17
C GLY A 13 16.72 -17.99 -27.13
N LEU A 14 15.64 -17.71 -27.86
CA LEU A 14 14.98 -16.41 -27.83
C LEU A 14 14.27 -16.17 -26.49
N LYS A 15 13.58 -17.19 -25.95
CA LYS A 15 12.90 -17.12 -24.65
C LYS A 15 13.90 -16.81 -23.54
N GLU A 16 15.04 -17.48 -23.51
CA GLU A 16 16.08 -17.26 -22.50
C GLU A 16 16.73 -15.88 -22.62
N SER A 17 17.02 -15.43 -23.85
CA SER A 17 17.55 -14.09 -24.11
C SER A 17 16.59 -12.99 -23.63
N CYS A 18 15.29 -13.16 -23.89
CA CYS A 18 14.27 -12.20 -23.46
C CYS A 18 14.04 -12.20 -21.94
N LEU A 19 14.14 -13.37 -21.28
CA LEU A 19 14.08 -13.46 -19.81
C LEU A 19 15.30 -12.85 -19.12
N SER A 20 16.47 -12.86 -19.77
CA SER A 20 17.69 -12.24 -19.24
C SER A 20 17.65 -10.71 -19.21
N ILE A 21 16.78 -10.08 -20.02
CA ILE A 21 16.68 -8.62 -20.12
C ILE A 21 15.70 -8.13 -19.05
N LYS A 22 16.22 -7.46 -18.00
CA LYS A 22 15.41 -6.93 -16.89
C LYS A 22 14.32 -5.93 -17.28
N ALA A 23 14.45 -5.28 -18.44
CA ALA A 23 13.47 -4.34 -18.98
C ALA A 23 12.33 -5.01 -19.76
N MET A 24 12.40 -6.33 -19.99
CA MET A 24 11.43 -7.07 -20.79
C MET A 24 10.34 -7.71 -19.93
N THR A 25 9.20 -8.03 -20.55
CA THR A 25 8.12 -8.74 -19.87
C THR A 25 8.53 -10.17 -19.53
N ARG A 26 8.12 -10.65 -18.35
CA ARG A 26 8.37 -12.03 -17.92
C ARG A 26 7.32 -13.01 -18.45
N ASP A 27 6.22 -12.52 -18.99
CA ASP A 27 5.16 -13.34 -19.57
C ASP A 27 5.47 -13.66 -21.04
N ILE A 28 6.34 -14.64 -21.25
CA ILE A 28 6.75 -15.12 -22.57
C ILE A 28 6.24 -16.56 -22.77
N HIS A 29 5.31 -16.72 -23.71
CA HIS A 29 4.67 -18.00 -24.03
C HIS A 29 5.16 -18.51 -25.39
N ALA A 30 5.40 -19.81 -25.48
CA ALA A 30 5.80 -20.49 -26.71
C ALA A 30 4.96 -21.78 -26.85
N PRO A 31 3.69 -21.66 -27.29
CA PRO A 31 2.80 -22.80 -27.37
C PRO A 31 3.14 -23.75 -28.51
N ASP A 32 2.96 -25.04 -28.27
CA ASP A 32 3.05 -26.08 -29.30
C ASP A 32 1.78 -26.11 -30.19
N VAL A 33 1.84 -26.84 -31.31
CA VAL A 33 0.72 -26.94 -32.25
C VAL A 33 -0.49 -27.58 -31.55
N GLY A 34 -1.58 -26.82 -31.44
CA GLY A 34 -2.81 -27.24 -30.76
C GLY A 34 -2.88 -26.85 -29.28
N GLU A 35 -1.84 -26.21 -28.74
CA GLU A 35 -1.85 -25.67 -27.38
C GLU A 35 -2.55 -24.30 -27.33
N SER A 36 -3.48 -24.15 -26.38
CA SER A 36 -4.19 -22.90 -26.13
C SER A 36 -3.53 -22.15 -24.98
N VAL A 37 -3.10 -20.92 -25.22
CA VAL A 37 -2.56 -20.02 -24.17
C VAL A 37 -3.64 -19.03 -23.78
N GLN A 38 -4.02 -19.03 -22.51
CA GLN A 38 -4.94 -18.04 -21.97
C GLN A 38 -4.14 -16.79 -21.56
N ILE A 39 -4.33 -15.72 -22.32
CA ILE A 39 -3.61 -14.45 -22.12
C ILE A 39 -4.58 -13.43 -21.56
N GLY A 40 -4.18 -12.82 -20.45
CA GLY A 40 -4.98 -11.86 -19.71
C GLY A 40 -5.80 -12.52 -18.62
N GLN A 41 -5.76 -11.92 -17.44
CA GLN A 41 -6.87 -12.01 -16.51
C GLN A 41 -7.99 -11.14 -17.07
N GLN A 42 -9.24 -11.54 -16.90
CA GLN A 42 -10.39 -10.72 -17.25
C GLN A 42 -10.44 -9.53 -16.28
N THR A 43 -9.72 -8.46 -16.61
CA THR A 43 -9.75 -7.21 -15.86
C THR A 43 -11.07 -6.54 -16.19
N ASN A 44 -12.06 -6.77 -15.33
CA ASN A 44 -13.33 -6.08 -15.44
C ASN A 44 -13.12 -4.64 -14.95
N VAL A 45 -13.08 -3.71 -15.89
CA VAL A 45 -13.05 -2.28 -15.59
C VAL A 45 -14.49 -1.82 -15.40
N PHE A 46 -14.80 -1.35 -14.20
CA PHE A 46 -16.10 -0.76 -13.89
C PHE A 46 -15.92 0.72 -13.57
N THR A 47 -16.80 1.55 -14.11
CA THR A 47 -16.91 2.95 -13.71
C THR A 47 -17.89 3.03 -12.56
N VAL A 48 -17.47 3.59 -11.42
CA VAL A 48 -18.31 3.82 -10.24
C VAL A 48 -18.27 5.30 -9.92
N ALA A 49 -19.43 5.92 -9.71
CA ALA A 49 -19.52 7.28 -9.23
C ALA A 49 -19.38 7.30 -7.70
N LEU A 50 -18.63 8.24 -7.13
CA LEU A 50 -18.59 8.43 -5.68
C LEU A 50 -19.76 9.34 -5.27
N SER A 51 -20.46 9.01 -4.19
CA SER A 51 -21.50 9.89 -3.66
C SER A 51 -20.91 11.13 -3.00
N ASP A 52 -21.66 12.23 -2.99
CA ASP A 52 -21.23 13.51 -2.40
C ASP A 52 -20.90 13.37 -0.91
N GLU A 53 -21.64 12.54 -0.18
CA GLU A 53 -21.41 12.26 1.25
C GLU A 53 -20.07 11.55 1.49
N LEU A 54 -19.72 10.61 0.58
CA LEU A 54 -18.46 9.90 0.65
C LEU A 54 -17.29 10.82 0.28
N ILE A 55 -17.44 11.67 -0.74
CA ILE A 55 -16.43 12.70 -1.07
C ILE A 55 -16.21 13.67 0.11
N ALA A 56 -17.27 14.08 0.79
CA ALA A 56 -17.20 15.00 1.92
C ALA A 56 -16.56 14.39 3.19
N SER A 57 -16.70 13.07 3.39
CA SER A 57 -16.17 12.37 4.57
C SER A 57 -14.73 11.86 4.40
N VAL A 58 -14.21 11.81 3.17
CA VAL A 58 -12.86 11.31 2.90
C VAL A 58 -11.79 12.27 3.42
N LYS A 59 -10.91 11.74 4.27
CA LYS A 59 -9.70 12.44 4.70
C LYS A 59 -8.59 12.25 3.68
N MET A 60 -8.28 13.32 2.94
CA MET A 60 -7.17 13.34 2.00
C MET A 60 -5.82 13.40 2.73
N SER A 61 -4.85 12.62 2.24
CA SER A 61 -3.48 12.54 2.72
C SER A 61 -2.53 12.83 1.57
N ARG A 62 -1.59 13.76 1.74
CA ARG A 62 -0.66 14.15 0.67
C ARG A 62 0.44 13.11 0.50
N PHE A 63 0.68 12.71 -0.74
CA PHE A 63 1.77 11.85 -1.13
C PHE A 63 2.38 12.31 -2.45
N GLU A 64 3.65 12.70 -2.40
CA GLU A 64 4.37 13.31 -3.54
C GLU A 64 3.59 14.52 -4.09
N ASP A 65 3.18 14.47 -5.36
CA ASP A 65 2.42 15.53 -6.04
C ASP A 65 0.89 15.28 -6.02
N ASN A 66 0.43 14.26 -5.29
CA ASN A 66 -0.97 13.81 -5.29
C ASN A 66 -1.58 13.82 -3.89
N GLU A 67 -2.92 13.84 -3.84
CA GLU A 67 -3.70 13.63 -2.62
C GLU A 67 -4.41 12.27 -2.71
N ILE A 68 -4.26 11.47 -1.67
CA ILE A 68 -4.79 10.10 -1.59
C ILE A 68 -5.79 10.02 -0.44
N GLY A 69 -6.99 9.53 -0.74
CA GLY A 69 -8.03 9.25 0.25
C GLY A 69 -8.42 7.78 0.21
N PHE A 70 -8.76 7.21 1.37
CA PHE A 70 -9.31 5.87 1.47
C PHE A 70 -10.83 5.96 1.44
N VAL A 71 -11.44 5.15 0.58
CA VAL A 71 -12.88 5.08 0.42
C VAL A 71 -13.34 3.64 0.65
N HIS A 72 -14.33 3.48 1.51
CA HIS A 72 -15.04 2.23 1.68
C HIS A 72 -16.53 2.50 1.68
N GLY A 73 -17.27 1.68 0.95
CA GLY A 73 -18.68 1.94 0.71
C GLY A 73 -19.40 0.75 0.11
N ARG A 74 -20.72 0.88 0.06
CA ARG A 74 -21.61 -0.07 -0.61
C ARG A 74 -21.90 0.45 -2.01
N VAL A 75 -21.68 -0.40 -3.00
CA VAL A 75 -22.04 -0.10 -4.39
C VAL A 75 -23.55 -0.27 -4.54
N THR A 76 -24.26 0.81 -4.90
CA THR A 76 -25.69 0.82 -5.16
C THR A 76 -25.93 1.04 -6.66
N GLY A 77 -26.80 0.21 -7.24
CA GLY A 77 -27.23 0.35 -8.62
C GLY A 77 -28.52 1.15 -8.68
N ASN A 78 -28.51 2.28 -9.39
CA ASN A 78 -29.70 3.10 -9.57
C ASN A 78 -30.42 2.63 -10.86
N ALA A 79 -31.74 2.39 -10.80
CA ALA A 79 -32.50 1.94 -11.97
C ALA A 79 -32.48 2.93 -13.16
N ASN A 80 -32.13 4.21 -12.90
CA ASN A 80 -32.10 5.28 -13.90
C ASN A 80 -30.69 5.61 -14.42
N SER A 81 -29.63 4.95 -13.93
CA SER A 81 -28.25 5.24 -14.31
C SER A 81 -27.47 3.94 -14.56
N THR A 82 -26.73 3.91 -15.66
CA THR A 82 -25.83 2.78 -15.99
C THR A 82 -24.56 2.80 -15.14
N VAL A 83 -24.26 3.91 -14.47
CA VAL A 83 -23.09 4.05 -13.58
C VAL A 83 -23.55 3.80 -12.14
N PRO A 84 -23.08 2.74 -11.47
CA PRO A 84 -23.37 2.51 -10.06
C PRO A 84 -22.69 3.56 -9.17
N THR A 85 -23.29 3.85 -8.01
CA THR A 85 -22.78 4.84 -7.05
C THR A 85 -22.20 4.14 -5.83
N LEU A 86 -21.11 4.65 -5.27
CA LEU A 86 -20.51 4.18 -4.02
C LEU A 86 -21.00 5.05 -2.86
N ASP A 87 -21.81 4.46 -1.98
CA ASP A 87 -22.37 5.12 -0.80
C ASP A 87 -21.58 4.76 0.46
N PRO A 88 -21.47 5.66 1.45
CA PRO A 88 -20.75 5.39 2.68
C PRO A 88 -21.40 4.23 3.46
N THR A 89 -20.56 3.35 4.01
CA THR A 89 -21.04 2.30 4.92
C THR A 89 -21.25 2.93 6.29
N MET A 90 -22.45 3.43 6.56
CA MET A 90 -22.76 3.92 7.90
C MET A 90 -22.56 2.77 8.91
N PRO A 91 -21.81 2.98 10.00
CA PRO A 91 -21.80 2.02 11.08
C PRO A 91 -23.24 1.96 11.61
N ILE A 92 -23.84 0.78 11.53
CA ILE A 92 -25.14 0.52 12.14
C ILE A 92 -24.96 0.75 13.64
N SER A 93 -25.34 1.93 14.11
CA SER A 93 -25.61 2.19 15.52
C SER A 93 -26.74 1.27 15.93
N SER A 94 -26.39 0.13 16.53
CA SER A 94 -27.35 -0.80 17.12
C SER A 94 -27.95 -0.18 18.37
N ASN A 95 -28.85 0.79 18.20
CA ASN A 95 -29.80 1.27 19.20
C ASN A 95 -31.17 1.29 18.51
N GLY A 96 -31.83 0.14 18.52
CA GLY A 96 -33.17 -0.02 17.96
C GLY A 96 -33.66 -1.41 18.32
N ASP A 97 -34.68 -1.45 19.16
CA ASP A 97 -35.27 -2.61 19.78
C ASP A 97 -35.58 -3.76 18.81
N SER A 98 -35.43 -4.97 19.33
CA SER A 98 -35.85 -6.24 18.73
C SER A 98 -37.27 -6.16 18.19
N GLU A 99 -37.48 -6.41 16.89
CA GLU A 99 -38.53 -7.30 16.37
C GLU A 99 -38.42 -7.55 14.85
N ASN A 100 -38.19 -8.83 14.51
CA ASN A 100 -38.54 -9.56 13.29
C ASN A 100 -38.22 -9.01 11.89
N LEU A 101 -37.13 -9.52 11.27
CA LEU A 101 -37.05 -9.91 9.85
C LEU A 101 -36.02 -11.06 9.66
N PRO A 102 -36.20 -11.98 8.68
CA PRO A 102 -35.54 -13.28 8.66
C PRO A 102 -34.08 -13.24 8.16
N ALA A 103 -33.31 -14.20 8.64
CA ALA A 103 -31.87 -14.35 8.45
C ALA A 103 -31.42 -14.60 6.99
N SER A 104 -30.36 -13.92 6.57
CA SER A 104 -29.32 -14.51 5.71
C SER A 104 -27.98 -13.82 5.94
N ASP A 105 -26.94 -14.65 6.04
CA ASP A 105 -25.51 -14.36 5.91
C ASP A 105 -24.76 -13.70 7.08
N VAL A 106 -24.10 -14.59 7.83
CA VAL A 106 -22.80 -14.48 8.48
C VAL A 106 -22.17 -13.09 8.37
N ARG A 107 -22.30 -12.29 9.44
CA ARG A 107 -21.56 -11.04 9.60
C ARG A 107 -20.11 -11.40 9.94
N PRO A 108 -19.11 -11.23 9.05
CA PRO A 108 -17.74 -11.32 9.48
C PRO A 108 -17.51 -10.13 10.41
N VAL A 109 -16.93 -10.38 11.57
CA VAL A 109 -16.43 -9.34 12.46
C VAL A 109 -15.48 -8.48 11.63
N LEU A 110 -15.90 -7.26 11.28
CA LEU A 110 -15.11 -6.35 10.48
C LEU A 110 -13.88 -6.01 11.32
N SER A 111 -12.74 -6.63 11.00
CA SER A 111 -11.47 -6.33 11.63
C SER A 111 -11.25 -4.84 11.49
N LEU A 112 -11.05 -4.13 12.62
CA LEU A 112 -10.82 -2.68 12.63
C LEU A 112 -9.87 -2.35 11.49
N PRO A 113 -10.25 -1.45 10.57
CA PRO A 113 -9.49 -1.29 9.37
C PRO A 113 -8.14 -0.72 9.75
N ARG A 114 -7.09 -1.51 9.48
CA ARG A 114 -5.72 -1.14 9.84
C ARG A 114 -5.37 0.09 9.03
N SER A 115 -4.91 1.15 9.69
CA SER A 115 -4.38 2.34 9.02
C SER A 115 -3.38 1.89 7.97
N THR A 116 -3.67 2.18 6.70
CA THR A 116 -2.81 1.77 5.60
C THR A 116 -1.82 2.89 5.35
N MET A 117 -0.54 2.61 5.56
CA MET A 117 0.54 3.51 5.16
C MET A 117 0.83 3.28 3.69
N ILE A 118 0.68 4.33 2.88
CA ILE A 118 0.94 4.29 1.45
C ILE A 118 2.27 4.99 1.19
N GLY A 119 3.13 4.34 0.43
CA GLY A 119 4.44 4.85 0.03
C GLY A 119 5.62 4.03 0.52
N ASP A 120 6.79 4.35 -0.01
CA ASP A 120 8.05 3.74 0.34
C ASP A 120 8.83 4.61 1.32
N LEU A 121 9.15 4.09 2.51
CA LEU A 121 10.08 4.79 3.40
C LEU A 121 11.46 4.87 2.74
N ARG A 122 11.89 6.08 2.37
CA ARG A 122 13.27 6.34 1.94
C ARG A 122 14.07 6.78 3.15
N LEU A 123 14.93 5.89 3.68
CA LEU A 123 15.75 6.20 4.86
C LEU A 123 16.66 7.42 4.64
N THR A 124 17.07 7.69 3.40
CA THR A 124 17.82 8.90 3.03
C THR A 124 16.99 10.17 3.26
N ALA A 125 15.70 10.17 2.89
CA ALA A 125 14.81 11.30 3.13
C ALA A 125 14.55 11.51 4.62
N LEU A 126 14.38 10.42 5.37
CA LEU A 126 14.26 10.45 6.83
C LEU A 126 15.50 11.05 7.50
N LYS A 127 16.70 10.62 7.09
CA LYS A 127 17.96 11.19 7.59
C LYS A 127 18.05 12.70 7.36
N THR A 128 17.69 13.18 6.16
CA THR A 128 17.72 14.61 5.86
C THR A 128 16.76 15.40 6.75
N ARG A 129 15.54 14.90 6.97
CA ARG A 129 14.56 15.56 7.86
C ARG A 129 15.01 15.57 9.33
N LEU A 130 15.49 14.44 9.83
CA LEU A 130 16.02 14.34 11.19
C LEU A 130 17.23 15.26 11.41
N GLY A 131 18.06 15.45 10.38
CA GLY A 131 19.17 16.41 10.41
C GLY A 131 18.72 17.86 10.59
N VAL A 132 17.60 18.26 9.97
CA VAL A 132 17.01 19.60 10.18
C VAL A 132 16.52 19.79 11.62
N LEU A 133 16.03 18.72 12.25
CA LEU A 133 15.58 18.71 13.65
C LEU A 133 16.74 18.57 14.65
N GLY A 134 17.99 18.50 14.18
CA GLY A 134 19.18 18.36 15.04
C GLY A 134 19.42 16.95 15.58
N ILE A 135 18.71 15.94 15.08
CA ILE A 135 18.90 14.54 15.45
C ILE A 135 19.95 13.94 14.50
N ALA A 136 21.04 13.41 15.06
CA ALA A 136 22.06 12.74 14.28
C ALA A 136 21.54 11.37 13.83
N ALA A 137 21.63 11.08 12.53
CA ALA A 137 21.20 9.80 11.97
C ALA A 137 22.28 9.18 11.09
N GLU A 138 22.71 7.96 11.45
CA GLU A 138 23.79 7.22 10.80
C GLU A 138 23.30 5.87 10.27
N PHE A 139 23.81 5.49 9.09
CA PHE A 139 23.52 4.20 8.48
C PHE A 139 24.51 3.17 9.03
N ILE A 140 24.00 2.14 9.71
CA ILE A 140 24.83 1.08 10.31
C ILE A 140 24.77 -0.22 9.48
N GLY A 141 23.88 -0.29 8.47
CA GLY A 141 23.79 -1.44 7.57
C GLY A 141 22.74 -1.24 6.48
N GLU A 142 22.50 -2.30 5.70
CA GLU A 142 21.45 -2.29 4.68
C GLU A 142 20.07 -2.18 5.35
N GLY A 143 19.36 -1.09 5.07
CA GLY A 143 18.02 -0.86 5.59
C GLY A 143 17.93 -0.49 7.07
N VAL A 144 19.03 -0.12 7.75
CA VAL A 144 19.01 0.31 9.16
C VAL A 144 19.58 1.71 9.32
N LEU A 145 18.79 2.60 9.91
CA LEU A 145 19.16 3.96 10.28
C LEU A 145 19.10 4.12 11.80
N VAL A 146 20.22 4.44 12.44
CA VAL A 146 20.27 4.72 13.88
C VAL A 146 20.26 6.21 14.09
N CYS A 147 19.30 6.67 14.88
CA CYS A 147 19.02 8.07 15.19
C CYS A 147 19.33 8.32 16.66
N GLY A 148 20.03 9.41 16.98
CA GLY A 148 20.32 9.77 18.36
C GLY A 148 20.63 11.24 18.52
N THR A 149 20.44 11.75 19.75
CA THR A 149 20.86 13.12 20.09
C THR A 149 22.32 13.15 20.49
N ARG A 150 23.07 14.15 20.02
CA ARG A 150 24.50 14.34 20.36
C ARG A 150 24.70 15.27 21.56
N THR A 151 23.69 15.47 22.41
CA THR A 151 23.67 16.57 23.39
C THR A 151 24.42 16.28 24.69
N SER A 152 24.89 15.07 24.94
CA SER A 152 25.86 14.81 26.02
C SER A 152 26.51 13.45 25.75
N GLY A 153 27.72 13.20 26.26
CA GLY A 153 28.53 12.02 25.95
C GLY A 153 27.96 10.65 26.36
N SER A 154 26.64 10.50 26.50
CA SER A 154 25.92 9.26 26.74
C SER A 154 24.92 8.99 25.62
N LEU A 155 25.00 7.82 25.00
CA LEU A 155 24.14 7.33 23.91
C LEU A 155 22.78 6.83 24.43
N ASP A 156 22.21 7.46 25.47
CA ASP A 156 21.03 6.92 26.16
C ASP A 156 19.72 7.05 25.35
N ASP A 157 19.69 7.97 24.38
CA ASP A 157 18.54 8.21 23.50
C ASP A 157 18.85 7.81 22.05
N ALA A 158 19.11 6.52 21.84
CA ALA A 158 19.30 5.93 20.53
C ALA A 158 18.04 5.17 20.05
N VAL A 159 17.63 5.44 18.81
CA VAL A 159 16.46 4.85 18.13
C VAL A 159 16.88 4.31 16.77
N ALA A 160 16.71 3.01 16.56
CA ALA A 160 16.95 2.35 15.29
C ALA A 160 15.65 2.25 14.46
N VAL A 161 15.70 2.71 13.21
CA VAL A 161 14.66 2.54 12.20
C VAL A 161 15.14 1.51 11.19
N ARG A 162 14.43 0.38 11.09
CA ARG A 162 14.75 -0.74 10.20
C ARG A 162 13.67 -0.87 9.13
N LYS A 163 14.08 -0.78 7.86
CA LYS A 163 13.24 -1.10 6.70
C LYS A 163 13.57 -2.51 6.22
N THR A 164 12.57 -3.40 6.25
CA THR A 164 12.69 -4.74 5.66
C THR A 164 12.31 -4.72 4.19
N ALA A 165 12.81 -5.68 3.40
CA ALA A 165 12.45 -5.85 1.99
C ALA A 165 10.96 -6.18 1.76
N ARG A 166 10.23 -6.58 2.81
CA ARG A 166 8.79 -6.89 2.77
C ARG A 166 7.90 -5.65 2.97
N GLY A 167 8.46 -4.45 2.93
CA GLY A 167 7.74 -3.21 3.17
C GLY A 167 7.37 -2.96 4.64
N GLN A 168 7.92 -3.74 5.59
CA GLN A 168 7.72 -3.50 7.02
C GLN A 168 8.79 -2.56 7.54
N VAL A 169 8.35 -1.52 8.27
CA VAL A 169 9.21 -0.59 8.99
C VAL A 169 9.10 -0.88 10.48
N VAL A 170 10.24 -1.09 11.14
CA VAL A 170 10.32 -1.32 12.59
C VAL A 170 11.10 -0.16 13.20
N VAL A 171 10.53 0.48 14.23
CA VAL A 171 11.19 1.52 15.02
C VAL A 171 11.46 0.94 16.40
N GLU A 172 12.73 0.80 16.77
CA GLU A 172 13.20 0.20 18.03
C GLU A 172 14.04 1.23 18.79
N GLY A 173 13.81 1.44 20.08
CA GLY A 173 14.61 2.40 20.86
C GLY A 173 14.07 2.59 22.27
N SER A 174 14.80 3.38 23.07
CA SER A 174 14.32 3.85 24.38
C SER A 174 13.11 4.78 24.20
N ILE A 175 12.18 4.74 25.16
CA ILE A 175 11.02 5.65 25.14
C ILE A 175 11.51 7.04 25.55
N SER A 176 11.80 7.87 24.55
CA SER A 176 12.27 9.24 24.72
C SER A 176 11.63 10.19 23.71
N ASP A 177 11.86 11.49 23.88
CA ASP A 177 11.36 12.50 22.94
C ASP A 177 11.91 12.29 21.53
N VAL A 178 13.13 11.75 21.42
CA VAL A 178 13.74 11.35 20.15
C VAL A 178 12.92 10.24 19.49
N TYR A 179 12.48 9.22 20.24
CA TYR A 179 11.63 8.15 19.72
C TYR A 179 10.30 8.66 19.17
N TYR A 180 9.61 9.52 19.92
CA TYR A 180 8.34 10.08 19.46
C TYR A 180 8.49 11.01 18.26
N THR A 181 9.60 11.75 18.19
CA THR A 181 9.94 12.62 17.05
C THR A 181 10.26 11.78 15.80
N VAL A 182 11.12 10.77 15.92
CA VAL A 182 11.44 9.84 14.81
C VAL A 182 10.20 9.12 14.32
N ARG A 183 9.34 8.65 15.23
CA ARG A 183 8.06 8.01 14.85
C ARG A 183 7.15 8.95 14.07
N ARG A 184 7.07 10.22 14.49
CA ARG A 184 6.28 11.24 13.79
C ARG A 184 6.81 11.51 12.39
N GLU A 185 8.11 11.71 12.25
CA GLU A 185 8.74 11.93 10.93
C GLU A 185 8.59 10.71 10.00
N VAL A 186 8.67 9.49 10.55
CA VAL A 186 8.38 8.27 9.78
C VAL A 186 6.93 8.27 9.29
N TYR A 187 5.98 8.70 10.11
CA TYR A 187 4.58 8.81 9.72
C TYR A 187 4.33 9.91 8.69
N ASP A 188 5.00 11.06 8.80
CA ASP A 188 4.87 12.18 7.88
C ASP A 188 5.49 11.90 6.49
N LEU A 189 6.42 10.94 6.42
CA LEU A 189 6.96 10.45 5.15
C LEU A 189 6.04 9.46 4.42
N HIS A 190 5.01 8.95 5.07
CA HIS A 190 4.00 8.09 4.45
C HIS A 190 2.68 8.82 4.31
N ALA A 191 1.91 8.47 3.28
CA ALA A 191 0.50 8.80 3.29
C ALA A 191 -0.18 7.90 4.32
N LEU A 192 -0.45 8.46 5.50
CA LEU A 192 -1.34 7.85 6.47
C LEU A 192 -2.76 7.95 5.94
N VAL A 193 -3.35 6.82 5.60
CA VAL A 193 -4.76 6.77 5.24
C VAL A 193 -5.50 5.98 6.30
N ALA A 194 -6.22 6.74 7.12
CA ALA A 194 -7.15 6.20 8.11
C ALA A 194 -8.40 5.73 7.38
N ALA A 195 -8.88 4.55 7.76
CA ALA A 195 -10.06 3.93 7.23
C ALA A 195 -11.26 4.10 8.17
#